data_AF-A0A968EY87-F1
#
_entry.id   AF-A0A968EY87-F1
#
_cell.length_a   1.000
_cell.length_b   1.000
_cell.length_c   1.000
_cell.angle_alpha   90.00
_cell.angle_beta   90.00
_cell.angle_gamma   90.00
#
_symmetry.space_group_name_H-M   'P 1'
#
loop_
_entity.id
_entity.type
_entity.pdbx_description
1 polymer ?
#
loop_
_entity_poly.entity_id
_entity_poly.type
_entity_poly.pdbx_seq_one_letter_code
_entity_poly.pdbx_strand_id
1 'polypeptide(L)' 'MDVRRLTGGNEHTCGPSVRAGFCWGFNDVGRLGDGTNLDSNVPSRVAGNLSFRTIDTSAEALISCGATL' A
#
# COMPACT_ATOMS: atom_id res chain seq x y z
N MET A 1 -1.60 5.41 14.02
CA MET A 1 -1.69 4.36 13.00
C MET A 1 -1.63 3.03 13.73
N ASP A 2 -2.75 2.32 13.83
CA ASP A 2 -2.75 0.95 14.40
C ASP A 2 -2.29 0.01 13.28
N VAL A 3 -0.98 -0.28 13.27
CA VAL A 3 -0.36 -1.06 12.20
C VAL A 3 -0.58 -2.54 12.50
N ARG A 4 -1.58 -3.14 11.86
CA ARG A 4 -1.91 -4.55 12.08
C ARG A 4 -0.85 -5.48 11.50
N ARG A 5 -0.38 -5.20 10.28
CA ARG A 5 0.73 -5.86 9.58
C ARG A 5 1.30 -4.91 8.54
N LEU A 6 2.62 -4.90 8.38
CA LEU A 6 3.29 -4.26 7.25
C LEU A 6 3.76 -5.33 6.30
N THR A 7 3.66 -5.01 5.02
CA THR A 7 4.10 -5.85 3.93
C THR A 7 5.02 -4.99 3.07
N GLY A 8 6.25 -5.45 2.87
CA GLY A 8 7.24 -4.77 2.03
C GLY A 8 7.55 -5.58 0.78
N GLY A 9 7.57 -4.90 -0.37
CA GLY A 9 8.27 -5.35 -1.56
C GLY A 9 9.70 -4.78 -1.64
N ASN A 10 10.37 -4.96 -2.78
CA ASN A 10 11.69 -4.41 -3.11
C ASN A 10 11.84 -2.92 -2.81
N GLU A 11 10.84 -2.10 -3.17
CA GLU A 11 10.99 -0.63 -3.13
C GLU A 11 9.77 0.10 -2.55
N HIS A 12 8.74 -0.63 -2.12
CA HIS A 12 7.54 -0.04 -1.53
C HIS A 12 7.06 -0.88 -0.35
N THR A 13 6.39 -0.24 0.60
CA THR A 13 5.81 -0.87 1.79
C THR A 13 4.36 -0.43 1.90
N CYS A 14 3.49 -1.37 2.22
CA CYS A 14 2.06 -1.15 2.42
C CYS A 14 1.58 -1.76 3.72
N GLY A 15 0.49 -1.21 4.27
CA GLY A 15 -0.17 -1.77 5.44
C GLY A 15 -1.60 -1.25 5.63
N PRO A 16 -2.52 -2.11 6.09
CA PRO A 16 -3.86 -1.69 6.44
C PRO A 16 -3.88 -0.94 7.78
N SER A 17 -4.74 0.07 7.85
CA SER A 17 -5.21 0.76 9.04
C SER A 17 -6.72 0.52 9.20
N VAL A 18 -7.32 0.98 10.29
CA VAL A 18 -8.71 0.68 10.69
C VAL A 18 -9.75 0.95 9.58
N ARG A 19 -9.52 1.95 8.71
CA ARG A 19 -10.43 2.34 7.61
C ARG A 19 -9.72 2.77 6.32
N ALA A 20 -8.46 2.38 6.15
CA ALA A 20 -7.67 2.80 5.00
C ALA A 20 -6.50 1.86 4.78
N GLY A 21 -6.04 1.75 3.53
CA GLY A 21 -4.71 1.23 3.21
C GLY A 21 -3.72 2.39 3.11
N PHE A 22 -2.49 2.16 3.55
CA PHE A 22 -1.39 3.10 3.35
C PHE A 22 -0.24 2.40 2.65
N CYS A 23 0.35 3.08 1.68
CA CYS A 23 1.52 2.63 0.95
C CYS A 23 2.54 3.76 0.81
N TRP A 24 3.83 3.44 0.85
CA TRP A 24 4.93 4.37 0.61
C TRP A 24 6.11 3.67 -0.05
N GLY A 25 7.01 4.46 -0.65
CA GLY A 25 8.18 4.02 -1.39
C GLY A 25 8.11 4.47 -2.86
N PHE A 26 8.78 3.71 -3.71
CA PHE A 26 8.82 3.95 -5.16
C PHE A 26 7.44 3.73 -5.79
N ASN A 27 7.07 4.56 -6.77
CA ASN A 27 5.72 4.63 -7.33
C ASN A 27 5.66 4.88 -8.85
N ASP A 28 6.74 4.64 -9.59
CA ASP A 28 6.82 4.85 -11.05
C ASP A 28 5.65 4.27 -11.87
N VAL A 29 5.09 3.13 -11.45
CA VAL A 29 3.97 2.42 -12.09
C VAL A 29 2.64 2.56 -11.34
N GLY A 30 2.56 3.43 -10.32
CA GLY A 30 1.35 3.59 -9.52
C GLY A 30 1.14 2.52 -8.45
N ARG A 31 2.21 1.83 -8.03
CA ARG A 31 2.17 0.74 -7.04
C ARG A 31 1.69 1.15 -5.65
N LEU A 32 1.69 2.44 -5.31
CA LEU A 32 1.12 2.94 -4.05
C LEU A 32 -0.42 2.99 -4.07
N GLY A 33 -1.03 2.95 -5.25
CA GLY A 33 -2.49 2.98 -5.39
C GLY A 33 -3.15 4.28 -4.92
N ASP A 34 -2.40 5.37 -4.80
CA ASP A 34 -2.89 6.69 -4.37
C ASP A 34 -3.41 7.56 -5.54
N GLY A 35 -3.40 7.02 -6.75
CA GLY A 35 -3.80 7.71 -7.98
C GLY A 35 -2.69 8.55 -8.61
N THR A 36 -1.47 8.47 -8.08
CA THR A 36 -0.28 9.13 -8.64
C THR A 36 0.76 8.10 -9.09
N ASN A 37 1.77 8.58 -9.82
CA ASN A 37 3.00 7.85 -10.12
C ASN A 37 4.21 8.54 -9.44
N LEU A 38 3.97 9.21 -8.31
CA LEU A 38 5.00 9.94 -7.57
C LEU A 38 5.47 9.12 -6.38
N ASP A 39 6.78 8.98 -6.25
CA ASP A 39 7.40 8.33 -5.10
C ASP A 39 7.02 9.07 -3.81
N SER A 40 6.84 8.31 -2.75
CA SER A 40 6.51 8.89 -1.44
C SER A 40 7.34 8.25 -0.34
N ASN A 41 8.13 9.06 0.36
CA ASN A 41 8.88 8.60 1.53
C ASN A 41 8.03 8.59 2.82
N VAL A 42 6.75 8.93 2.72
CA VAL A 42 5.78 8.94 3.81
C VAL A 42 4.54 8.12 3.44
N PRO A 43 3.81 7.53 4.40
CA PRO A 43 2.58 6.78 4.12
C PRO A 43 1.56 7.61 3.33
N SER A 44 1.37 7.25 2.05
CA SER A 44 0.32 7.80 1.20
C SER A 44 -0.93 6.92 1.31
N ARG A 45 -2.10 7.54 1.25
CA ARG A 45 -3.37 6.82 1.42
C ARG A 45 -3.77 6.20 0.10
N VAL A 46 -4.03 4.89 0.11
CA VAL A 46 -4.60 4.19 -1.05
C VAL A 46 -5.99 4.76 -1.38
N ALA A 47 -6.24 5.02 -2.66
CA ALA A 47 -7.49 5.59 -3.14
C ALA A 47 -8.67 4.63 -2.94
N GLY A 48 -9.90 5.18 -3.03
CA GLY A 48 -11.13 4.37 -3.04
C GLY A 48 -11.83 4.15 -1.70
N ASN A 49 -11.37 4.78 -0.60
CA ASN A 49 -12.01 4.67 0.73
C ASN A 49 -12.25 3.23 1.19
N LEU A 50 -11.32 2.33 0.87
CA LEU A 50 -11.44 0.90 1.15
C LEU A 50 -10.92 0.56 2.56
N SER A 51 -11.60 -0.37 3.22
CA SER A 51 -11.13 -0.98 4.48
C SER A 51 -10.49 -2.32 4.19
N PHE A 52 -9.16 -2.36 4.29
CA PHE A 52 -8.38 -3.56 4.02
C PHE A 52 -8.23 -4.41 5.28
N ARG A 53 -8.50 -5.71 5.15
CA ARG A 53 -8.19 -6.70 6.18
C ARG A 53 -6.74 -7.15 6.07
N THR A 54 -6.25 -7.36 4.85
CA THR A 54 -4.86 -7.70 4.55
C THR A 54 -4.40 -6.94 3.31
N ILE A 55 -3.11 -6.61 3.27
CA ILE A 55 -2.42 -6.14 2.06
C ILE A 55 -1.19 -7.02 1.92
N ASP A 56 -1.06 -7.66 0.76
CA ASP A 56 0.02 -8.59 0.45
C ASP A 56 0.76 -8.10 -0.80
N THR A 57 2.07 -8.31 -0.83
CA THR A 57 2.92 -7.96 -1.97
C THR A 57 3.38 -9.25 -2.59
N SER A 58 3.35 -9.37 -3.91
CA SER A 58 3.97 -10.51 -4.55
C SER A 58 5.48 -10.52 -4.28
N ALA A 59 6.09 -11.71 -4.27
CA ALA A 59 7.53 -11.91 -4.03
C ALA A 59 8.43 -11.12 -5.01
N GLU A 60 7.87 -10.59 -6.10
CA GLU A 60 8.57 -9.83 -7.14
C GLU A 60 8.29 -8.31 -7.07
N ALA A 61 7.47 -7.86 -6.11
CA ALA A 61 7.41 -6.49 -5.60
C ALA A 61 7.05 -5.33 -6.56
N LEU A 62 6.59 -5.61 -7.77
CA LEU A 62 6.07 -4.56 -8.66
C LEU A 62 4.60 -4.20 -8.39
N ILE A 63 3.86 -5.09 -7.73
CA ILE A 63 2.41 -4.98 -7.56
C ILE A 63 2.01 -5.47 -6.15
N SER A 64 1.07 -4.76 -5.53
CA SER A 64 0.44 -5.10 -4.25
C SER A 64 -1.04 -5.43 -4.44
N CYS A 65 -1.53 -6.44 -3.73
CA CYS A 65 -2.94 -6.83 -3.71
C CYS A 65 -3.52 -6.67 -2.31
N GLY A 66 -4.77 -6.21 -2.20
CA GLY A 66 -5.45 -6.02 -0.93
C GLY A 66 -6.77 -6.80 -0.86
N ALA A 67 -7.01 -7.48 0.25
CA ALA A 67 -8.31 -8.07 0.56
C ALA A 67 -9.12 -7.10 1.43
N THR A 68 -10.25 -6.63 0.94
CA THR A 68 -11.19 -5.79 1.69
C THR A 68 -12.13 -6.63 2.54
N LEU A 69 -12.78 -6.00 3.52
CA LEU A 69 -13.93 -6.59 4.23
C LEU A 69 -15.15 -6.67 3.32
#